data_AF-A0A931XCK4-F1
#
_entry.id   AF-A0A931XCK4-F1
#
_cell.length_a   1.000
_cell.length_b   1.000
_cell.length_c   1.000
_cell.angle_alpha   90.00
_cell.angle_beta   90.00
_cell.angle_gamma   90.00
#
_symmetry.space_group_name_H-M   'P 1'
#
loop_
_entity.id
_entity.type
_entity.pdbx_description
1 polymer ?
#
loop_
_entity_poly.entity_id
_entity_poly.type
_entity_poly.pdbx_seq_one_letter_code
_entity_poly.pdbx_strand_id
1 'polypeptide(L)'
;MNFLSIETSGEGELNAHSRVQMALGEARAAARNEFDAALARTGRRLDDIRDYVEDHPELRRPFYRVPRRPGVAGVAASFVLHVNDLIGRRRRRVFLRGARQ
;
A
#
# COMPACT_ATOMS: atom_id res chain seq x y z
N MET A 1 10.17 -5.92 14.72
CA MET A 1 11.15 -6.80 14.04
C MET A 1 10.65 -8.23 14.23
N ASN A 2 10.57 -9.05 13.19
CA ASN A 2 10.25 -10.48 13.32
C ASN A 2 11.57 -11.28 13.35
N PHE A 3 11.73 -12.18 14.31
CA PHE A 3 12.91 -13.04 14.45
C PHE A 3 12.49 -14.49 14.25
N LEU A 4 13.26 -15.22 13.44
CA LEU A 4 12.99 -16.61 13.13
C LEU A 4 14.14 -17.49 13.62
N SER A 5 13.86 -18.33 14.60
CA SER A 5 14.86 -19.24 15.16
C SER A 5 15.21 -20.35 14.16
N ILE A 6 16.49 -20.65 14.03
CA ILE A 6 17.03 -21.73 13.20
C ILE A 6 17.61 -22.81 14.12
N GLU A 7 17.20 -24.05 13.92
CA GLU A 7 17.81 -25.21 14.56
C GLU A 7 18.99 -25.71 13.73
N THR A 8 20.09 -26.09 14.39
CA THR A 8 21.33 -26.55 13.75
C THR A 8 21.58 -28.05 13.90
N SER A 9 20.71 -28.76 14.63
CA SER A 9 20.74 -30.21 14.80
C SER A 9 19.54 -30.87 14.09
N GLY A 10 19.70 -32.14 13.68
CA GLY A 10 18.62 -32.87 13.01
C GLY A 10 18.24 -32.29 11.64
N GLU A 11 16.94 -32.16 11.37
CA GLU A 11 16.37 -31.64 10.11
C GLU A 11 16.37 -30.09 10.04
N GLY A 12 17.46 -29.45 10.47
CA GLY A 12 17.55 -28.00 10.62
C GLY A 12 17.24 -27.20 9.34
N GLU A 13 17.63 -27.71 8.16
CA GLU A 13 17.37 -27.06 6.86
C GLU A 13 15.87 -27.00 6.51
N LEU A 14 15.15 -28.12 6.67
CA LEU A 14 13.72 -28.22 6.39
C LEU A 14 12.90 -27.36 7.36
N ASN A 15 13.28 -27.38 8.64
CA ASN A 15 12.64 -26.57 9.68
C ASN A 15 12.88 -25.06 9.44
N ALA A 16 14.09 -24.67 9.02
CA ALA A 16 14.39 -23.29 8.64
C ALA A 16 13.56 -22.83 7.44
N HIS A 17 13.53 -23.63 6.37
CA HIS A 17 12.83 -23.28 5.14
C HIS A 17 11.32 -23.09 5.37
N SER A 18 10.68 -24.07 6.03
CA SER A 18 9.23 -24.02 6.30
C SER A 18 8.85 -22.80 7.15
N ARG A 19 9.63 -22.49 8.19
CA ARG A 19 9.43 -21.30 9.03
C ARG A 19 9.55 -19.99 8.24
N VAL A 20 10.52 -19.88 7.33
CA VAL A 20 10.67 -18.69 6.48
C VAL A 20 9.46 -18.54 5.57
N GLN A 21 9.01 -19.62 4.95
CA GLN A 21 7.83 -19.60 4.09
C GLN A 21 6.57 -19.17 4.86
N MET A 22 6.37 -19.66 6.07
CA MET A 22 5.25 -19.26 6.92
C MET A 22 5.33 -17.77 7.27
N ALA A 23 6.47 -17.29 7.75
CA ALA A 23 6.64 -15.87 8.11
C ALA A 23 6.44 -14.93 6.92
N LEU A 24 6.93 -15.30 5.72
CA LEU A 24 6.70 -14.55 4.49
C LEU A 24 5.23 -14.61 4.05
N GLY A 25 4.57 -15.76 4.21
CA GLY A 25 3.14 -15.94 3.94
C GLY A 25 2.28 -15.04 4.82
N GLU A 26 2.55 -15.02 6.13
CA GLU A 26 1.90 -14.14 7.10
C GLU A 26 2.13 -12.67 6.77
N ALA A 27 3.37 -12.28 6.45
CA ALA A 27 3.70 -10.92 6.05
C ALA A 27 2.95 -10.50 4.77
N ARG A 28 2.85 -11.40 3.78
CA ARG A 28 2.09 -11.15 2.54
C ARG A 28 0.60 -10.99 2.83
N ALA A 29 0.02 -11.83 3.67
CA ALA A 29 -1.39 -11.74 4.07
C ALA A 29 -1.67 -10.43 4.83
N ALA A 30 -0.79 -10.06 5.77
CA ALA A 30 -0.90 -8.80 6.51
C ALA A 30 -0.81 -7.58 5.58
N ALA A 31 0.15 -7.56 4.64
CA ALA A 31 0.28 -6.48 3.67
C ALA A 31 -0.96 -6.36 2.76
N ARG A 32 -1.56 -7.48 2.37
CA ARG A 32 -2.80 -7.48 1.58
C ARG A 32 -3.98 -6.93 2.37
N ASN A 33 -4.15 -7.38 3.61
CA ASN A 33 -5.22 -6.90 4.49
C ASN A 33 -5.08 -5.40 4.78
N GLU A 34 -3.85 -4.90 4.99
CA GLU A 34 -3.60 -3.47 5.17
C GLU A 34 -3.98 -2.66 3.93
N PHE A 35 -3.64 -3.16 2.73
CA PHE A 35 -4.04 -2.53 1.47
C PHE A 35 -5.56 -2.48 1.31
N ASP A 36 -6.24 -3.60 1.54
CA ASP A 36 -7.70 -3.68 1.39
C ASP A 36 -8.41 -2.77 2.41
N ALA A 37 -7.92 -2.71 3.65
CA ALA A 37 -8.41 -1.78 4.68
C ALA A 37 -8.15 -0.31 4.30
N ALA A 38 -6.96 0.00 3.75
CA ALA A 38 -6.64 1.34 3.29
C ALA A 38 -7.53 1.78 2.14
N LEU A 39 -7.79 0.90 1.16
CA LEU A 39 -8.73 1.16 0.06
C LEU A 39 -10.15 1.39 0.59
N ALA A 40 -10.64 0.53 1.49
CA ALA A 40 -11.96 0.67 2.09
C ALA A 40 -12.14 2.02 2.81
N ARG A 41 -11.11 2.47 3.55
CA ARG A 41 -11.10 3.79 4.22
C ARG A 41 -11.22 4.98 3.27
N THR A 42 -10.84 4.84 2.00
CA THR A 42 -11.01 5.91 1.01
C THR A 42 -12.46 6.06 0.54
N GLY A 43 -13.28 5.02 0.69
CA GLY A 43 -14.62 4.95 0.10
C GLY A 43 -14.64 4.88 -1.43
N ARG A 44 -13.50 4.62 -2.07
CA ARG A 44 -13.36 4.53 -3.53
C ARG A 44 -13.24 3.09 -3.99
N ARG A 45 -13.59 2.85 -5.25
CA ARG A 45 -13.29 1.58 -5.91
C ARG A 45 -11.83 1.58 -6.35
N LEU A 46 -11.27 0.37 -6.51
CA LEU A 46 -9.91 0.22 -7.03
C LEU A 46 -9.77 0.83 -8.43
N ASP A 47 -10.78 0.71 -9.28
CA ASP A 47 -10.72 1.29 -10.63
C ASP A 47 -10.63 2.82 -10.59
N ASP A 48 -11.34 3.50 -9.67
CA ASP A 48 -11.21 4.97 -9.54
C ASP A 48 -9.77 5.40 -9.25
N ILE A 49 -9.04 4.58 -8.50
CA ILE A 49 -7.61 4.81 -8.21
C ILE A 49 -6.78 4.53 -9.46
N ARG A 50 -7.06 3.46 -10.19
CA ARG A 50 -6.36 3.10 -11.43
C ARG A 50 -6.55 4.15 -12.51
N ASP A 51 -7.78 4.59 -12.76
CA ASP A 51 -8.13 5.62 -13.73
C ASP A 51 -7.39 6.93 -13.42
N TYR A 52 -7.34 7.32 -12.14
CA TYR A 52 -6.56 8.50 -11.75
C TYR A 52 -5.07 8.32 -12.02
N VAL A 53 -4.50 7.14 -11.78
CA VAL A 53 -3.07 6.87 -12.05
C VAL A 53 -2.78 6.85 -13.56
N GLU A 54 -3.71 6.39 -14.38
CA GLU A 54 -3.61 6.43 -15.84
C GLU A 54 -3.58 7.88 -16.36
N ASP A 55 -4.42 8.75 -15.80
CA ASP A 55 -4.44 10.18 -16.10
C ASP A 55 -3.21 10.97 -15.58
N HIS A 56 -2.40 10.39 -14.69
CA HIS A 56 -1.27 11.05 -14.03
C HIS A 56 0.02 10.21 -14.14
N PRO A 57 0.68 10.22 -15.32
CA PRO A 57 1.86 9.40 -15.59
C PRO A 57 3.02 9.59 -14.61
N GLU A 58 3.11 10.73 -13.93
CA GLU A 58 4.12 11.00 -12.91
C GLU A 58 4.06 10.02 -11.74
N LEU A 59 2.87 9.48 -11.42
CA LEU A 59 2.65 8.52 -10.34
C LEU A 59 3.24 7.14 -10.65
N ARG A 60 3.49 6.85 -11.94
CA ARG A 60 4.02 5.56 -12.43
C ARG A 60 5.54 5.57 -12.54
N ARG A 61 6.21 6.69 -12.25
CA ARG A 61 7.67 6.80 -12.33
C ARG A 61 8.32 5.88 -11.28
N PRO A 62 9.36 5.11 -11.61
CA PRO A 62 9.99 4.17 -10.68
C PRO A 62 10.45 4.78 -9.35
N PHE A 63 10.86 6.05 -9.37
CA PHE A 63 11.35 6.77 -8.20
C PHE A 63 10.31 7.74 -7.61
N TYR A 64 9.03 7.59 -7.94
CA TYR A 64 7.98 8.38 -7.34
C TYR A 64 7.96 8.18 -5.82
N ARG A 65 8.13 9.28 -5.08
CA ARG A 65 8.18 9.24 -3.61
C ARG A 65 6.77 9.28 -3.04
N VAL A 66 6.31 8.12 -2.58
CA VAL A 66 5.06 8.00 -1.84
C VAL A 66 5.27 8.50 -0.41
N PRO A 67 4.49 9.48 0.08
CA PRO A 67 4.59 9.93 1.47
C PRO A 67 4.26 8.79 2.45
N ARG A 68 5.09 8.61 3.47
CA ARG A 68 4.77 7.68 4.57
C ARG A 68 3.67 8.25 5.45
N ARG A 69 2.86 7.36 6.02
CA ARG A 69 1.78 7.73 6.94
C ARG A 69 1.96 7.02 8.27
N PRO A 70 1.77 7.71 9.41
CA PRO A 70 1.73 7.04 10.71
C PRO A 70 0.66 5.94 10.71
N GLY A 71 1.01 4.77 11.24
CA GLY A 71 0.11 3.62 11.30
C GLY A 71 -0.12 2.89 9.97
N VAL A 72 0.68 3.16 8.94
CA VAL A 72 0.68 2.40 7.68
C VAL A 72 2.10 1.93 7.38
N ALA A 73 2.29 0.63 7.31
CA ALA A 73 3.57 0.01 7.04
C ALA A 73 3.81 -0.20 5.55
N GLY A 74 2.79 -0.63 4.81
CA GLY A 74 2.86 -1.02 3.40
C GLY A 74 2.91 0.16 2.44
N VAL A 75 3.76 0.04 1.43
CA VAL A 75 3.88 1.03 0.34
C VAL A 75 2.59 1.10 -0.47
N ALA A 76 1.97 -0.04 -0.78
CA ALA A 76 0.73 -0.10 -1.55
C ALA A 76 -0.43 0.61 -0.81
N ALA A 77 -0.59 0.36 0.49
CA ALA A 77 -1.57 1.02 1.32
C ALA A 77 -1.31 2.54 1.40
N SER A 78 -0.05 2.94 1.60
CA SER A 78 0.36 4.35 1.60
C SER A 78 0.06 5.03 0.25
N PHE A 79 0.27 4.32 -0.86
CA PHE A 79 0.05 4.82 -2.21
C PHE A 79 -1.43 5.08 -2.49
N VAL A 80 -2.33 4.14 -2.17
CA VAL A 80 -3.78 4.33 -2.37
C VAL A 80 -4.29 5.53 -1.58
N LEU A 81 -3.87 5.66 -0.32
CA LEU A 81 -4.26 6.79 0.51
C LEU A 81 -3.71 8.12 -0.05
N HIS A 82 -2.49 8.09 -0.60
CA HIS A 82 -1.89 9.25 -1.27
C HIS A 82 -2.64 9.66 -2.52
N VAL A 83 -2.98 8.72 -3.39
CA VAL A 83 -3.80 8.99 -4.59
C VAL A 83 -5.18 9.54 -4.19
N ASN A 84 -5.81 8.99 -3.15
CA ASN A 84 -7.07 9.52 -2.64
C ASN A 84 -6.97 11.00 -2.24
N ASP A 85 -5.90 11.39 -1.54
CA ASP A 85 -5.70 12.79 -1.15
C ASP A 85 -5.49 13.70 -2.36
N LEU A 86 -4.78 13.23 -3.40
CA LEU A 86 -4.61 13.97 -4.64
C LEU A 86 -5.95 14.20 -5.35
N ILE A 87 -6.78 13.15 -5.47
CA ILE A 87 -8.13 13.26 -6.03
C ILE A 87 -8.96 14.28 -5.24
N GLY A 88 -8.94 14.20 -3.91
CA GLY A 88 -9.67 15.13 -3.03
C GLY A 88 -9.22 16.59 -3.22
N ARG A 89 -7.92 16.83 -3.28
CA ARG A 89 -7.35 18.17 -3.53
C ARG A 89 -7.73 18.71 -4.91
N ARG A 90 -7.75 17.86 -5.94
CA ARG A 90 -8.16 18.25 -7.30
C ARG A 90 -9.64 18.67 -7.33
N ARG A 91 -10.54 17.86 -6.76
CA ARG A 91 -11.98 18.18 -6.68
C ARG A 91 -12.22 19.52 -5.97
N ARG A 92 -11.53 19.77 -4.85
CA ARG A 92 -11.64 21.04 -4.12
C ARG A 92 -11.17 22.25 -4.95
N ARG A 93 -10.08 22.12 -5.72
CA ARG A 93 -9.60 23.19 -6.61
C ARG A 93 -10.59 23.51 -7.73
N VAL A 94 -11.18 22.49 -8.35
CA VAL A 94 -12.18 22.67 -9.41
C VAL A 94 -13.41 23.38 -8.86
N PHE A 95 -13.92 22.95 -7.70
CA PHE A 95 -15.06 23.59 -7.03
C PHE A 95 -14.81 25.08 -6.72
N LEU A 96 -13.64 25.42 -6.15
CA LEU A 96 -13.29 26.80 -5.82
C LEU A 96 -13.11 27.71 -7.05
N ARG A 97 -12.72 27.14 -8.20
CA ARG A 97 -12.65 27.89 -9.47
C ARG A 97 -14.04 28.11 -10.09
N GLY A 98 -14.95 27.16 -9.93
CA GLY A 98 -16.34 27.29 -10.39
C GLY A 98 -17.15 28.31 -9.58
N ALA A 99 -16.93 28.40 -8.27
CA ALA A 99 -17.65 29.32 -7.37
C ALA A 99 -17.21 30.80 -7.46
N ARG A 100 -16.23 31.13 -8.29
CA ARG A 100 -15.73 32.51 -8.52
C ARG A 100 -16.17 33.11 -9.86
N GLN A 101 -16.98 32.38 -10.63
CA GLN A 101 -17.65 32.84 -11.85
C GLN A 101 -19.15 32.97 -11.57
#